data_AF-A0A536A6S9-F1
#
_entry.id   AF-A0A536A6S9-F1
#
_cell.length_a   1.000
_cell.length_b   1.000
_cell.length_c   1.000
_cell.angle_alpha   90.00
_cell.angle_beta   90.00
_cell.angle_gamma   90.00
#
_symmetry.space_group_name_H-M   'P 1'
#
loop_
_entity.id
_entity.type
_entity.pdbx_description
1 polymer ?
#
loop_
_entity_poly.entity_id
_entity_poly.type
_entity_poly.pdbx_seq_one_letter_code
_entity_poly.pdbx_strand_id
1 'polypeptide(L)'
;MRYTRAERAGQAVVVTIALVFGLVVIGFVFRSGPPALPLPGNPAASASPAAGPVVTFVHDTCCTQTARFFRVTWQSSTKVDSAKVTVTPDPGFPCDATVDASGLKGTVGCAGLLRGATDYLAKLSVTTTAGAFPFDHPFKTMGDTLSGVKWFTEFEDPTGDPLSCAAASCRIIQNYTAAKDPLTAQAILDLGRQFNKSRDPGLDPVAIATVLGRMEPRNHYHYYRYDTREDATGAAVYWLLRSGKPVMVISLAGQHGPVVVGFQGAYGTYYDDPANRINGIVVEDPQRGDLDPRTQSHRPDKYRTQGFQTGQPIGLAEWYGDEWWLRFAYASPIRMPDGSLLAVDRNDGVYPTPHWAGTFVILADDGDADNPPDREGRVKFR
;
A
#
# COMPACT_ATOMS: atom_id res chain seq x y z
N MET A 1 2.56 -45.33 55.05
CA MET A 1 3.12 -44.21 54.28
C MET A 1 2.56 -42.90 54.85
N ARG A 2 3.38 -41.92 55.20
CA ARG A 2 2.92 -40.62 55.74
C ARG A 2 2.98 -39.57 54.63
N TYR A 3 1.83 -39.01 54.27
CA TYR A 3 1.74 -37.93 53.27
C TYR A 3 2.59 -36.72 53.69
N THR A 4 3.30 -36.16 52.71
CA THR A 4 4.12 -34.95 52.81
C THR A 4 3.25 -33.71 53.07
N ARG A 5 3.85 -32.61 53.55
CA ARG A 5 3.11 -31.36 53.84
C ARG A 5 2.44 -30.76 52.60
N ALA A 6 3.06 -30.93 51.43
CA ALA A 6 2.51 -30.47 50.14
C ALA A 6 1.28 -31.28 49.71
N GLU A 7 1.29 -32.59 49.92
CA GLU A 7 0.13 -33.46 49.60
C GLU A 7 -1.06 -33.18 50.51
N ARG A 8 -0.83 -32.84 51.78
CA ARG A 8 -1.91 -32.41 52.69
C ARG A 8 -2.49 -31.04 52.32
N ALA A 9 -1.66 -30.13 51.83
CA ALA A 9 -2.13 -28.83 51.34
C ALA A 9 -2.97 -28.99 50.06
N GLY A 10 -2.55 -29.87 49.13
CA GLY A 10 -3.32 -30.20 47.94
C GLY A 10 -4.68 -30.82 48.28
N GLN A 11 -4.72 -31.75 49.24
CA GLN A 11 -5.97 -32.36 49.70
C GLN A 11 -6.91 -31.35 50.38
N ALA A 12 -6.37 -30.42 51.17
CA ALA A 12 -7.16 -29.36 51.81
C ALA A 12 -7.82 -28.43 50.76
N VAL A 13 -7.09 -28.04 49.71
CA VAL A 13 -7.62 -27.19 48.63
C VAL A 13 -8.74 -27.89 47.87
N VAL A 14 -8.59 -29.17 47.55
CA VAL A 14 -9.63 -29.94 46.84
C VAL A 14 -10.90 -30.07 47.68
N VAL A 15 -10.79 -30.30 48.99
CA VAL A 15 -11.94 -30.38 49.90
C VAL A 15 -12.65 -29.03 50.02
N THR A 16 -11.91 -27.91 50.08
CA THR A 16 -12.50 -26.57 50.14
C THR A 16 -13.24 -26.23 48.84
N ILE A 17 -12.68 -26.54 47.67
CA ILE A 17 -13.34 -26.32 46.38
C ILE A 17 -14.62 -27.17 46.28
N ALA A 18 -14.59 -28.42 46.71
CA ALA A 18 -15.76 -29.30 46.73
C ALA A 18 -16.88 -28.80 47.66
N LEU A 19 -16.52 -28.23 48.83
CA LEU A 19 -17.48 -27.65 49.78
C LEU A 19 -18.16 -26.38 49.23
N VAL A 20 -17.39 -25.50 48.56
CA VAL A 20 -17.94 -24.29 47.93
C VAL A 20 -18.90 -24.66 46.79
N PHE A 21 -18.52 -25.63 45.95
CA PHE A 21 -19.39 -26.11 44.88
C PHE A 21 -20.67 -26.76 45.43
N GLY A 22 -20.57 -27.57 46.49
CA GLY A 22 -21.72 -28.20 47.13
C GLY A 22 -22.71 -27.20 47.72
N LEU A 23 -22.23 -26.15 48.41
CA LEU A 23 -23.08 -25.13 49.02
C LEU A 23 -23.79 -24.25 47.97
N VAL A 24 -23.11 -23.91 46.87
CA VAL A 24 -23.70 -23.12 45.78
C VAL A 24 -24.77 -23.91 45.03
N VAL A 25 -24.54 -25.20 44.77
CA VAL A 25 -25.52 -26.05 44.06
C VAL A 25 -26.72 -26.38 44.94
N ILE A 26 -26.53 -26.68 46.23
CA ILE A 26 -27.64 -26.95 47.16
C ILE A 26 -28.51 -25.69 47.39
N GLY A 27 -27.89 -24.51 47.46
CA GLY A 27 -28.61 -23.23 47.56
C GLY A 27 -29.44 -22.89 46.32
N PHE A 28 -29.02 -23.36 45.13
CA PHE A 28 -29.72 -23.14 43.87
C PHE A 28 -30.87 -24.14 43.64
N VAL A 29 -30.75 -25.37 44.14
CA VAL A 29 -31.72 -26.45 43.86
C VAL A 29 -32.89 -26.49 44.85
N PHE A 30 -32.77 -26.00 46.08
CA PHE A 30 -33.78 -26.22 47.15
C PHE A 30 -34.60 -24.99 47.60
N ARG A 31 -34.77 -23.95 46.77
CA ARG A 31 -35.71 -22.86 47.09
C ARG A 31 -37.01 -22.93 46.27
N SER A 32 -38.07 -23.45 46.91
CA SER A 32 -39.48 -23.36 46.48
C SER A 32 -40.32 -22.71 47.60
N GLY A 33 -41.13 -21.68 47.26
CA GLY A 33 -41.95 -20.82 48.17
C GLY A 33 -43.29 -21.44 48.63
N PRO A 34 -44.41 -20.68 48.91
CA PRO A 34 -44.65 -19.23 49.08
C PRO A 34 -45.48 -18.87 50.36
N PRO A 35 -45.97 -17.62 50.54
CA PRO A 35 -47.42 -17.38 50.37
C PRO A 35 -47.80 -16.11 49.57
N ALA A 36 -49.05 -16.10 49.05
CA ALA A 36 -49.75 -15.06 48.27
C ALA A 36 -50.12 -13.82 49.12
N LEU A 37 -50.42 -12.58 48.68
CA LEU A 37 -50.91 -11.81 47.51
C LEU A 37 -50.30 -10.36 47.62
N PRO A 38 -50.47 -9.35 46.70
CA PRO A 38 -51.27 -9.25 45.46
C PRO A 38 -50.48 -8.80 44.18
N LEU A 39 -51.22 -8.75 43.06
CA LEU A 39 -50.88 -8.55 41.64
C LEU A 39 -50.42 -7.11 41.24
N PRO A 40 -49.86 -6.88 40.02
CA PRO A 40 -48.45 -6.57 39.78
C PRO A 40 -48.18 -5.09 39.46
N GLY A 41 -47.09 -4.55 40.01
CA GLY A 41 -46.38 -3.44 39.36
C GLY A 41 -45.53 -4.02 38.24
N ASN A 42 -45.58 -3.42 37.05
CA ASN A 42 -44.74 -3.77 35.90
C ASN A 42 -43.29 -4.04 36.36
N PRO A 43 -42.67 -5.17 36.00
CA PRO A 43 -41.23 -5.27 36.11
C PRO A 43 -40.65 -4.13 35.28
N ALA A 44 -39.92 -3.22 35.92
CA ALA A 44 -39.03 -2.35 35.19
C ALA A 44 -38.19 -3.27 34.29
N ALA A 45 -38.23 -3.02 32.99
CA ALA A 45 -37.48 -3.78 32.01
C ALA A 45 -36.07 -3.98 32.54
N SER A 46 -35.64 -5.23 32.72
CA SER A 46 -34.23 -5.55 32.88
C SER A 46 -33.51 -4.77 31.79
N ALA A 47 -32.65 -3.83 32.18
CA ALA A 47 -31.90 -3.03 31.23
C ALA A 47 -31.24 -4.02 30.27
N SER A 48 -31.66 -3.98 29.00
CA SER A 48 -30.93 -4.67 27.94
C SER A 48 -29.46 -4.33 28.13
N PRO A 49 -28.53 -5.30 28.04
CA PRO A 49 -27.11 -4.98 28.07
C PRO A 49 -26.91 -3.83 27.09
N ALA A 50 -26.38 -2.70 27.59
CA ALA A 50 -26.17 -1.52 26.77
C ALA A 50 -25.49 -2.02 25.49
N ALA A 51 -26.11 -1.78 24.34
CA ALA A 51 -25.58 -2.25 23.08
C ALA A 51 -24.14 -1.73 22.99
N GLY A 52 -23.17 -2.65 22.89
CA GLY A 52 -21.77 -2.28 22.79
C GLY A 52 -21.53 -1.38 21.58
N PRO A 53 -20.38 -0.70 21.51
CA PRO A 53 -20.04 0.10 20.35
C PRO A 53 -20.12 -0.74 19.06
N VAL A 54 -20.61 -0.16 17.99
CA VAL A 54 -20.42 -0.71 16.64
C VAL A 54 -19.15 -0.08 16.09
N VAL A 55 -18.19 -0.91 15.68
CA VAL A 55 -16.93 -0.45 15.08
C VAL A 55 -16.86 -0.89 13.63
N THR A 56 -16.51 0.03 12.74
CA THR A 56 -16.27 -0.23 11.32
C THR A 56 -14.82 0.07 10.97
N PHE A 57 -14.21 -0.79 10.16
CA PHE A 57 -12.88 -0.56 9.61
C PHE A 57 -13.02 0.01 8.19
N VAL A 58 -12.25 1.05 7.91
CA VAL A 58 -12.17 1.72 6.63
C VAL A 58 -10.76 1.54 6.10
N HIS A 59 -10.65 0.72 5.06
CA HIS A 59 -9.45 0.61 4.24
C HIS A 59 -9.42 1.73 3.22
N ASP A 60 -8.21 2.10 2.81
CA ASP A 60 -8.07 2.77 1.55
C ASP A 60 -8.38 1.76 0.44
N THR A 61 -9.61 1.80 -0.09
CA THR A 61 -10.13 0.82 -1.06
C THR A 61 -9.58 1.03 -2.47
N CYS A 62 -8.53 1.83 -2.63
CA CYS A 62 -7.90 2.06 -3.92
C CYS A 62 -7.52 0.76 -4.62
N CYS A 63 -7.15 -0.27 -3.86
CA CYS A 63 -6.22 -1.26 -4.37
C CYS A 63 -6.83 -2.66 -4.29
N THR A 64 -6.53 -3.48 -5.30
CA THR A 64 -7.07 -4.86 -5.39
C THR A 64 -6.49 -5.78 -4.33
N GLN A 65 -5.40 -5.38 -3.67
CA GLN A 65 -4.72 -6.12 -2.61
C GLN A 65 -4.31 -5.19 -1.47
N THR A 66 -4.21 -5.73 -0.26
CA THR A 66 -3.72 -4.97 0.90
C THR A 66 -2.20 -4.85 0.85
N ALA A 67 -1.68 -3.63 0.96
CA ALA A 67 -0.24 -3.38 1.07
C ALA A 67 0.39 -4.13 2.26
N ARG A 68 1.71 -4.31 2.24
CA ARG A 68 2.43 -4.84 3.41
C ARG A 68 2.52 -3.83 4.54
N PHE A 69 2.43 -2.54 4.22
CA PHE A 69 2.27 -1.51 5.24
C PHE A 69 0.81 -1.48 5.70
N PHE A 70 0.56 -2.02 6.89
CA PHE A 70 -0.78 -2.05 7.46
C PHE A 70 -1.10 -0.72 8.14
N ARG A 71 -2.08 -0.01 7.58
CA ARG A 71 -2.70 1.17 8.18
C ARG A 71 -4.16 1.23 7.79
N VAL A 72 -5.06 1.21 8.77
CA VAL A 72 -6.51 1.28 8.56
C VAL A 72 -7.11 2.32 9.48
N THR A 73 -8.15 3.00 9.02
CA THR A 73 -8.96 3.87 9.88
C THR A 73 -10.07 3.04 10.48
N TRP A 74 -10.47 3.32 11.72
CA TRP A 74 -11.68 2.74 12.32
C TRP A 74 -12.59 3.85 12.82
N GLN A 75 -13.89 3.57 12.85
CA GLN A 75 -14.93 4.46 13.36
C GLN A 75 -15.80 3.70 14.35
N SER A 76 -16.32 4.41 15.36
CA SER A 76 -17.19 3.85 16.40
C SER A 76 -18.49 4.62 16.53
N SER A 77 -19.59 3.92 16.81
CA SER A 77 -20.89 4.52 17.14
C SER A 77 -20.93 5.17 18.53
N THR A 78 -19.90 4.95 19.35
CA THR A 78 -19.85 5.41 20.74
C THR A 78 -18.46 5.97 21.03
N LYS A 79 -18.38 6.95 21.94
CA LYS A 79 -17.11 7.54 22.34
C LYS A 79 -16.21 6.48 22.98
N VAL A 80 -15.00 6.36 22.43
CA VAL A 80 -13.91 5.49 22.86
C VAL A 80 -12.90 6.32 23.64
N ASP A 81 -12.51 5.81 24.82
CA ASP A 81 -11.52 6.44 25.70
C ASP A 81 -10.10 5.97 25.38
N SER A 82 -9.96 4.70 24.96
CA SER A 82 -8.68 4.14 24.51
C SER A 82 -8.88 2.97 23.56
N ALA A 83 -7.88 2.71 22.72
CA ALA A 83 -7.87 1.58 21.80
C ALA A 83 -6.51 0.86 21.88
N LYS A 84 -6.54 -0.46 21.71
CA LYS A 84 -5.33 -1.30 21.61
C LYS A 84 -5.52 -2.29 20.48
N VAL A 85 -4.43 -2.65 19.79
CA VAL A 85 -4.46 -3.67 18.75
C VAL A 85 -3.46 -4.77 19.06
N THR A 86 -3.81 -5.98 18.66
CA THR A 86 -2.86 -7.09 18.49
C THR A 86 -3.00 -7.63 17.08
N VAL A 87 -1.89 -7.98 16.43
CA VAL A 87 -1.88 -8.53 15.07
C VAL A 87 -1.34 -9.95 15.13
N THR A 88 -2.07 -10.89 14.50
CA THR A 88 -1.69 -12.31 14.42
C THR A 88 -1.62 -12.74 12.95
N PRO A 89 -0.58 -13.47 12.49
CA PRO A 89 0.62 -13.83 13.24
C PRO A 89 1.40 -12.60 13.74
N ASP A 90 2.16 -12.78 14.82
CA ASP A 90 2.96 -11.70 15.40
C ASP A 90 3.95 -11.18 14.34
N PRO A 91 3.88 -9.88 13.99
CA PRO A 91 4.79 -9.29 13.02
C PRO A 91 6.24 -9.21 13.51
N GLY A 92 6.48 -9.26 14.83
CA GLY A 92 7.81 -9.11 15.43
C GLY A 92 8.24 -7.66 15.66
N PHE A 93 7.33 -6.71 15.50
CA PHE A 93 7.50 -5.27 15.74
C PHE A 93 6.15 -4.66 16.18
N PRO A 94 6.15 -3.49 16.84
CA PRO A 94 4.91 -2.96 17.42
C PRO A 94 3.86 -2.60 16.37
N CYS A 95 2.61 -2.88 16.73
CA CYS A 95 1.42 -2.33 16.08
C CYS A 95 0.57 -1.64 17.14
N ASP A 96 0.04 -0.48 16.80
CA ASP A 96 -0.66 0.39 17.72
C ASP A 96 -2.01 0.84 17.16
N ALA A 97 -2.88 1.25 18.08
CA ALA A 97 -4.14 1.88 17.75
C ALA A 97 -4.17 3.29 18.36
N THR A 98 -4.64 4.26 17.58
CA THR A 98 -4.86 5.63 18.03
C THR A 98 -6.35 5.89 18.20
N VAL A 99 -6.68 6.90 19.00
CA VAL A 99 -8.02 7.47 19.14
C VAL A 99 -7.90 8.97 18.85
N ASP A 100 -8.78 9.51 18.03
CA ASP A 100 -8.78 10.93 17.72
C ASP A 100 -9.41 11.78 18.86
N ALA A 101 -9.38 13.10 18.73
CA ALA A 101 -9.92 14.00 19.75
C ALA A 101 -11.43 13.84 19.97
N SER A 102 -12.19 13.39 18.96
CA SER A 102 -13.63 13.14 19.09
C SER A 102 -13.93 11.88 19.90
N GLY A 103 -13.00 10.92 19.92
CA GLY A 103 -13.20 9.58 20.47
C GLY A 103 -14.06 8.69 19.59
N LEU A 104 -14.46 9.12 18.39
CA LEU A 104 -15.35 8.36 17.50
C LEU A 104 -14.60 7.71 16.34
N LYS A 105 -13.31 8.01 16.18
CA LYS A 105 -12.49 7.40 15.14
C LYS A 105 -11.04 7.27 15.62
N GLY A 106 -10.28 6.52 14.87
CA GLY A 106 -8.86 6.34 15.11
C GLY A 106 -8.19 5.60 13.98
N THR A 107 -6.94 5.23 14.18
CA THR A 107 -6.22 4.39 13.24
C THR A 107 -5.68 3.15 13.93
N VAL A 108 -5.47 2.09 13.16
CA VAL A 108 -4.66 0.95 13.55
C VAL A 108 -3.54 0.85 12.53
N GLY A 109 -2.31 0.64 12.99
CA GLY A 109 -1.20 0.41 12.07
C GLY A 109 0.00 -0.26 12.73
N CYS A 110 0.93 -0.71 11.89
CA CYS A 110 2.17 -1.33 12.33
C CYS A 110 3.38 -0.48 11.96
N ALA A 111 4.44 -0.57 12.76
CA ALA A 111 5.64 0.24 12.58
C ALA A 111 6.43 -0.09 11.30
N GLY A 112 6.30 -1.31 10.77
CA GLY A 112 7.02 -1.78 9.60
C GLY A 112 6.15 -2.54 8.59
N LEU A 113 6.80 -3.03 7.53
CA LEU A 113 6.17 -3.85 6.50
C LEU A 113 5.93 -5.27 7.02
N LEU A 114 4.68 -5.71 6.93
CA LEU A 114 4.26 -7.08 7.24
C LEU A 114 4.80 -8.06 6.19
N ARG A 115 4.86 -9.34 6.55
CA ARG A 115 5.21 -10.41 5.58
C ARG A 115 4.19 -10.44 4.44
N GLY A 116 4.67 -10.73 3.23
CA GLY A 116 3.82 -10.83 2.04
C GLY A 116 2.97 -12.09 1.99
N ALA A 117 1.91 -12.04 1.20
CA ALA A 117 0.99 -13.15 0.92
C ALA A 117 0.49 -13.87 2.18
N THR A 118 0.35 -13.15 3.29
CA THR A 118 0.04 -13.73 4.61
C THR A 118 -1.33 -13.25 5.06
N ASP A 119 -2.14 -14.20 5.54
CA ASP A 119 -3.43 -13.93 6.17
C ASP A 119 -3.20 -13.47 7.62
N TYR A 120 -3.62 -12.25 7.93
CA TYR A 120 -3.51 -11.64 9.25
C TYR A 120 -4.88 -11.40 9.87
N LEU A 121 -4.90 -11.35 11.20
CA LEU A 121 -6.01 -10.90 12.02
C LEU A 121 -5.53 -9.75 12.92
N ALA A 122 -6.03 -8.54 12.68
CA ALA A 122 -5.89 -7.43 13.61
C ALA A 122 -7.07 -7.44 14.58
N LYS A 123 -6.80 -7.67 15.86
CA LYS A 123 -7.79 -7.63 16.94
C LYS A 123 -7.71 -6.29 17.66
N LEU A 124 -8.63 -5.40 17.34
CA LEU A 124 -8.79 -4.09 17.96
C LEU A 124 -9.66 -4.22 19.22
N SER A 125 -9.14 -3.86 20.39
CA SER A 125 -9.92 -3.70 21.61
C SER A 125 -10.13 -2.23 21.88
N VAL A 126 -11.38 -1.75 21.76
CA VAL A 126 -11.75 -0.39 22.16
C VAL A 126 -12.33 -0.40 23.58
N THR A 127 -11.99 0.61 24.37
CA THR A 127 -12.48 0.79 25.73
C THR A 127 -13.38 2.01 25.76
N THR A 128 -14.59 1.84 26.28
CA THR A 128 -15.55 2.91 26.56
C THR A 128 -15.89 2.91 28.05
N THR A 129 -16.71 3.86 28.48
CA THR A 129 -17.26 3.88 29.85
C THR A 129 -18.05 2.61 30.22
N ALA A 130 -18.58 1.88 29.23
CA ALA A 130 -19.34 0.65 29.44
C ALA A 130 -18.46 -0.61 29.53
N GLY A 131 -17.17 -0.52 29.17
CA GLY A 131 -16.23 -1.64 29.22
C GLY A 131 -15.31 -1.73 28.00
N ALA A 132 -14.63 -2.88 27.86
CA ALA A 132 -13.75 -3.16 26.74
C ALA A 132 -14.41 -4.13 25.74
N PHE A 133 -14.32 -3.80 24.45
CA PHE A 133 -14.99 -4.49 23.37
C PHE A 133 -13.98 -4.87 22.27
N PRO A 134 -13.78 -6.17 21.99
CA PRO A 134 -12.89 -6.63 20.93
C PRO A 134 -13.59 -6.66 19.56
N PHE A 135 -12.84 -6.33 18.52
CA PHE A 135 -13.24 -6.34 17.12
C PHE A 135 -12.16 -6.99 16.28
N ASP A 136 -12.56 -7.99 15.51
CA ASP A 136 -11.68 -8.76 14.66
C ASP A 136 -11.70 -8.19 13.25
N HIS A 137 -10.50 -8.01 12.68
CA HIS A 137 -10.30 -7.46 11.35
C HIS A 137 -9.35 -8.37 10.55
N PRO A 138 -9.89 -9.34 9.79
CA PRO A 138 -9.08 -10.18 8.92
C PRO A 138 -8.67 -9.44 7.65
N PHE A 139 -7.43 -9.63 7.21
CA PHE A 139 -6.92 -9.09 5.95
C PHE A 139 -5.77 -9.96 5.41
N LYS A 140 -5.48 -9.84 4.11
CA LYS A 140 -4.38 -10.57 3.46
C LYS A 140 -3.44 -9.60 2.77
N THR A 141 -2.16 -9.65 3.15
CA THR A 141 -1.13 -8.80 2.52
C THR A 141 -0.80 -9.29 1.11
N MET A 142 -0.44 -8.35 0.23
CA MET A 142 0.05 -8.63 -1.11
C MET A 142 1.32 -9.50 -1.10
N GLY A 143 1.54 -10.26 -2.18
CA GLY A 143 2.76 -11.02 -2.42
C GLY A 143 3.93 -10.14 -2.85
N ASP A 144 4.94 -10.73 -3.49
CA ASP A 144 6.09 -10.00 -4.06
C ASP A 144 5.75 -9.32 -5.41
N THR A 145 4.58 -9.65 -5.97
CA THR A 145 4.05 -9.09 -7.22
C THR A 145 2.58 -8.75 -7.03
N LEU A 146 2.16 -7.61 -7.57
CA LEU A 146 0.75 -7.22 -7.67
C LEU A 146 0.01 -8.15 -8.63
N SER A 147 -1.23 -8.49 -8.30
CA SER A 147 -2.12 -9.26 -9.15
C SER A 147 -3.19 -8.37 -9.76
N GLY A 148 -3.62 -8.69 -10.99
CA GLY A 148 -4.72 -7.98 -11.65
C GLY A 148 -4.34 -6.57 -12.12
N VAL A 149 -3.05 -6.30 -12.29
CA VAL A 149 -2.60 -5.13 -13.04
C VAL A 149 -2.94 -5.37 -14.51
N LYS A 150 -3.64 -4.42 -15.12
CA LYS A 150 -4.03 -4.49 -16.53
C LYS A 150 -3.05 -3.67 -17.34
N TRP A 151 -2.41 -4.33 -18.31
CA TRP A 151 -1.50 -3.67 -19.23
C TRP A 151 -2.22 -2.86 -20.32
N PHE A 152 -1.58 -1.79 -20.76
CA PHE A 152 -2.00 -0.96 -21.88
C PHE A 152 -0.78 -0.62 -22.76
N THR A 153 -0.97 -0.64 -24.07
CA THR A 153 0.07 -0.22 -25.03
C THR A 153 0.22 1.30 -25.04
N GLU A 154 1.43 1.78 -25.35
CA GLU A 154 1.60 3.18 -25.76
C GLU A 154 1.20 3.45 -27.22
N PHE A 155 1.17 2.42 -28.07
CA PHE A 155 0.95 2.51 -29.52
C PHE A 155 -0.51 2.30 -29.90
N GLU A 156 -1.44 2.96 -29.20
CA GLU A 156 -2.86 2.88 -29.55
C GLU A 156 -3.16 3.38 -30.96
N ASP A 157 -2.38 4.38 -31.42
CA ASP A 157 -2.22 4.70 -32.83
C ASP A 157 -0.88 4.12 -33.33
N PRO A 158 -0.91 3.04 -34.14
CA PRO A 158 0.32 2.44 -34.66
C PRO A 158 1.14 3.37 -35.55
N THR A 159 0.55 4.45 -36.06
CA THR A 159 1.20 5.43 -36.95
C THR A 159 1.60 6.72 -36.24
N GLY A 160 1.21 6.88 -34.97
CA GLY A 160 1.52 8.05 -34.16
C GLY A 160 2.95 8.06 -33.63
N ASP A 161 3.33 9.18 -33.01
CA ASP A 161 4.64 9.33 -32.39
C ASP A 161 4.77 8.43 -31.14
N PRO A 162 5.94 7.77 -30.92
CA PRO A 162 6.18 6.87 -29.80
C PRO A 162 6.50 7.62 -28.49
N LEU A 163 5.59 8.49 -28.05
CA LEU A 163 5.78 9.41 -26.92
C LEU A 163 4.87 9.11 -25.72
N SER A 164 4.07 8.05 -25.81
CA SER A 164 2.96 7.78 -24.89
C SER A 164 3.29 6.78 -23.77
N CYS A 165 4.55 6.36 -23.58
CA CYS A 165 4.94 5.36 -22.58
C CYS A 165 4.45 5.72 -21.16
N ALA A 166 4.80 6.91 -20.68
CA ALA A 166 4.39 7.39 -19.37
C ALA A 166 2.86 7.54 -19.28
N ALA A 167 2.20 7.93 -20.36
CA ALA A 167 0.75 8.08 -20.41
C ALA A 167 0.01 6.73 -20.36
N ALA A 168 0.51 5.72 -21.06
CA ALA A 168 0.02 4.35 -20.95
C ALA A 168 0.25 3.79 -19.54
N SER A 169 1.40 4.05 -18.93
CA SER A 169 1.67 3.68 -17.54
C SER A 169 0.76 4.40 -16.54
N CYS A 170 0.44 5.68 -16.76
CA CYS A 170 -0.59 6.39 -15.99
C CYS A 170 -1.94 5.69 -16.08
N ARG A 171 -2.30 5.18 -17.26
CA ARG A 171 -3.53 4.42 -17.50
C ARG A 171 -3.53 3.07 -16.78
N ILE A 172 -2.39 2.35 -16.78
CA ILE A 172 -2.19 1.12 -15.99
C ILE A 172 -2.47 1.41 -14.50
N ILE A 173 -1.82 2.44 -13.95
CA ILE A 173 -1.98 2.84 -12.55
C ILE A 173 -3.43 3.22 -12.26
N GLN A 174 -4.04 4.07 -13.07
CA GLN A 174 -5.43 4.51 -12.92
C GLN A 174 -6.41 3.34 -12.94
N ASN A 175 -6.20 2.38 -13.84
CA ASN A 175 -7.03 1.18 -13.89
C ASN A 175 -6.90 0.36 -12.63
N TYR A 176 -5.68 0.19 -12.12
CA TYR A 176 -5.42 -0.55 -10.91
C TYR A 176 -6.02 0.12 -9.66
N THR A 177 -5.88 1.45 -9.52
CA THR A 177 -6.26 2.17 -8.29
C THR A 177 -7.72 2.65 -8.24
N ALA A 178 -8.38 2.73 -9.39
CA ALA A 178 -9.76 3.23 -9.48
C ALA A 178 -10.73 2.25 -10.13
N ALA A 179 -10.24 1.10 -10.64
CA ALA A 179 -11.01 0.15 -11.45
C ALA A 179 -11.75 0.82 -12.63
N LYS A 180 -11.14 1.89 -13.18
CA LYS A 180 -11.70 2.73 -14.25
C LYS A 180 -10.68 2.90 -15.36
N ASP A 181 -11.18 3.08 -16.56
CA ASP A 181 -10.37 3.34 -17.74
C ASP A 181 -10.98 4.53 -18.52
N PRO A 182 -10.85 5.76 -18.00
CA PRO A 182 -11.62 6.90 -18.50
C PRO A 182 -11.00 7.56 -19.74
N LEU A 183 -9.71 7.34 -20.02
CA LEU A 183 -8.95 8.03 -21.05
C LEU A 183 -7.99 7.06 -21.75
N THR A 184 -7.81 7.27 -23.05
CA THR A 184 -6.75 6.63 -23.85
C THR A 184 -5.37 7.16 -23.44
N ALA A 185 -4.30 6.44 -23.77
CA ALA A 185 -2.93 6.89 -23.55
C ALA A 185 -2.66 8.23 -24.27
N GLN A 186 -3.17 8.40 -25.49
CA GLN A 186 -3.04 9.67 -26.22
C GLN A 186 -3.75 10.83 -25.51
N ALA A 187 -4.97 10.61 -25.01
CA ALA A 187 -5.70 11.65 -24.28
C ALA A 187 -5.02 12.02 -22.95
N ILE A 188 -4.38 11.04 -22.29
CA ILE A 188 -3.55 11.27 -21.09
C ILE A 188 -2.29 12.06 -21.44
N LEU A 189 -1.64 11.76 -22.56
CA LEU A 189 -0.47 12.50 -23.04
C LEU A 189 -0.84 13.97 -23.32
N ASP A 190 -1.92 14.21 -24.05
CA ASP A 190 -2.39 15.57 -24.39
C ASP A 190 -2.78 16.35 -23.12
N LEU A 191 -3.47 15.70 -22.19
CA LEU A 191 -3.82 16.28 -20.88
C LEU A 191 -2.58 16.55 -20.01
N GLY A 192 -1.56 15.70 -20.08
CA GLY A 192 -0.38 15.81 -19.24
C GLY A 192 0.60 16.89 -19.70
N ARG A 193 0.74 17.07 -21.02
CA ARG A 193 1.68 18.05 -21.60
C ARG A 193 1.46 19.49 -21.12
N GLN A 194 0.22 19.90 -20.84
CA GLN A 194 -0.07 21.22 -20.25
C GLN A 194 0.46 21.40 -18.82
N PHE A 195 0.87 20.32 -18.14
CA PHE A 195 1.42 20.35 -16.79
C PHE A 195 2.94 20.18 -16.75
N ASN A 196 3.60 19.90 -17.87
CA ASN A 196 5.06 19.79 -17.93
C ASN A 196 5.71 21.07 -17.36
N LYS A 197 6.74 20.87 -16.54
CA LYS A 197 7.63 21.91 -15.99
C LYS A 197 9.01 21.91 -16.66
N SER A 198 9.12 21.17 -17.75
CA SER A 198 10.27 21.04 -18.63
C SER A 198 9.83 21.17 -20.09
N ARG A 199 10.77 20.98 -21.02
CA ARG A 199 10.48 20.89 -22.46
C ARG A 199 10.33 19.44 -22.94
N ASP A 200 10.11 18.49 -22.04
CA ASP A 200 9.95 17.08 -22.41
C ASP A 200 8.80 16.93 -23.44
N PRO A 201 9.04 16.27 -24.58
CA PRO A 201 8.00 16.03 -25.59
C PRO A 201 6.97 14.98 -25.14
N GLY A 202 7.34 14.11 -24.21
CA GLY A 202 6.44 13.20 -23.51
C GLY A 202 5.84 13.86 -22.27
N LEU A 203 5.81 13.11 -21.16
CA LEU A 203 5.38 13.61 -19.85
C LEU A 203 6.56 13.60 -18.90
N ASP A 204 6.86 14.76 -18.30
CA ASP A 204 7.87 14.84 -17.26
C ASP A 204 7.33 14.36 -15.89
N PRO A 205 8.19 14.15 -14.88
CA PRO A 205 7.75 13.62 -13.58
C PRO A 205 6.65 14.46 -12.90
N VAL A 206 6.59 15.77 -13.13
CA VAL A 206 5.54 16.63 -12.56
C VAL A 206 4.21 16.40 -13.25
N ALA A 207 4.22 16.34 -14.59
CA ALA A 207 3.01 16.09 -15.36
C ALA A 207 2.40 14.72 -15.03
N ILE A 208 3.22 13.68 -14.91
CA ILE A 208 2.78 12.33 -14.55
C ILE A 208 2.05 12.34 -13.20
N ALA A 209 2.70 12.85 -12.15
CA ALA A 209 2.11 12.97 -10.81
C ALA A 209 0.79 13.77 -10.83
N THR A 210 0.79 14.90 -11.54
CA THR A 210 -0.38 15.78 -11.64
C THR A 210 -1.56 15.10 -12.33
N VAL A 211 -1.33 14.38 -13.42
CA VAL A 211 -2.38 13.67 -14.16
C VAL A 211 -2.94 12.52 -13.35
N LEU A 212 -2.10 11.75 -12.65
CA LEU A 212 -2.56 10.67 -11.77
C LEU A 212 -3.53 11.17 -10.69
N GLY A 213 -3.21 12.29 -10.02
CA GLY A 213 -4.09 12.90 -9.03
C GLY A 213 -5.36 13.54 -9.63
N ARG A 214 -5.30 14.02 -10.87
CA ARG A 214 -6.47 14.56 -11.60
C ARG A 214 -7.47 13.47 -11.99
N MET A 215 -6.97 12.29 -12.39
CA MET A 215 -7.82 11.17 -12.79
C MET A 215 -8.44 10.43 -11.60
N GLU A 216 -7.74 10.37 -10.47
CA GLU A 216 -8.24 9.80 -9.21
C GLU A 216 -7.64 10.58 -8.03
N PRO A 217 -8.44 11.38 -7.29
CA PRO A 217 -7.95 12.22 -6.19
C PRO A 217 -7.29 11.46 -5.04
N ARG A 218 -7.48 10.13 -4.93
CA ARG A 218 -6.80 9.26 -3.95
C ARG A 218 -5.42 8.79 -4.42
N ASN A 219 -5.02 9.10 -5.65
CA ASN A 219 -3.66 8.87 -6.13
C ASN A 219 -2.77 10.01 -5.63
N HIS A 220 -1.94 9.72 -4.65
CA HIS A 220 -1.00 10.66 -4.05
C HIS A 220 0.42 10.38 -4.57
N TYR A 221 0.55 10.36 -5.90
CA TYR A 221 1.84 10.08 -6.53
C TYR A 221 2.73 11.31 -6.50
N HIS A 222 3.97 11.10 -6.06
CA HIS A 222 5.03 12.09 -6.10
C HIS A 222 6.27 11.49 -6.77
N TYR A 223 7.06 12.35 -7.40
CA TYR A 223 8.37 11.95 -7.89
C TYR A 223 9.41 12.01 -6.77
N TYR A 224 10.38 11.10 -6.83
CA TYR A 224 11.54 11.04 -5.94
C TYR A 224 12.79 10.88 -6.78
N ARG A 225 13.88 11.56 -6.38
CA ARG A 225 15.16 11.51 -7.07
C ARG A 225 16.21 10.81 -6.20
N TYR A 226 17.08 10.06 -6.84
CA TYR A 226 18.15 9.30 -6.18
C TYR A 226 19.46 9.48 -6.91
N ASP A 227 20.56 9.53 -6.17
CA ASP A 227 21.91 9.64 -6.73
C ASP A 227 22.38 8.31 -7.33
N THR A 228 21.82 7.19 -6.86
CA THR A 228 22.19 5.85 -7.31
C THR A 228 20.98 5.08 -7.81
N ARG A 229 21.20 4.22 -8.82
CA ARG A 229 20.18 3.30 -9.34
C ARG A 229 19.80 2.23 -8.33
N GLU A 230 20.73 1.86 -7.46
CA GLU A 230 20.52 0.89 -6.39
C GLU A 230 19.52 1.46 -5.37
N ASP A 231 19.69 2.72 -4.93
CA ASP A 231 18.72 3.39 -4.06
C ASP A 231 17.36 3.55 -4.74
N ALA A 232 17.33 3.96 -6.01
CA ALA A 232 16.08 4.07 -6.78
C ALA A 232 15.35 2.72 -6.90
N THR A 233 16.10 1.62 -7.09
CA THR A 233 15.54 0.27 -7.16
C THR A 233 14.99 -0.17 -5.81
N GLY A 234 15.75 0.03 -4.74
CA GLY A 234 15.30 -0.26 -3.37
C GLY A 234 14.04 0.53 -3.02
N ALA A 235 14.00 1.82 -3.36
CA ALA A 235 12.85 2.67 -3.15
C ALA A 235 11.63 2.27 -3.98
N ALA A 236 11.82 1.84 -5.24
CA ALA A 236 10.71 1.35 -6.04
C ALA A 236 10.05 0.11 -5.41
N VAL A 237 10.86 -0.84 -4.93
CA VAL A 237 10.33 -2.03 -4.23
C VAL A 237 9.69 -1.65 -2.89
N TYR A 238 10.33 -0.78 -2.11
CA TYR A 238 9.75 -0.32 -0.85
C TYR A 238 8.37 0.30 -1.05
N TRP A 239 8.24 1.23 -1.99
CA TRP A 239 6.98 1.92 -2.24
C TRP A 239 5.90 1.00 -2.78
N LEU A 240 6.27 0.06 -3.65
CA LEU A 240 5.36 -0.98 -4.11
C LEU A 240 4.76 -1.73 -2.92
N LEU A 241 5.61 -2.20 -2.00
CA LEU A 241 5.18 -2.95 -0.82
C LEU A 241 4.40 -2.10 0.18
N ARG A 242 4.77 -0.83 0.30
CA ARG A 242 4.17 0.12 1.22
C ARG A 242 2.81 0.63 0.76
N SER A 243 2.65 0.89 -0.53
CA SER A 243 1.40 1.43 -1.08
C SER A 243 0.47 0.34 -1.58
N GLY A 244 1.02 -0.83 -1.97
CA GLY A 244 0.26 -1.83 -2.71
C GLY A 244 -0.16 -1.34 -4.09
N LYS A 245 0.56 -0.37 -4.67
CA LYS A 245 0.26 0.26 -5.96
C LYS A 245 1.49 0.17 -6.89
N PRO A 246 1.30 0.11 -8.22
CA PRO A 246 2.43 0.10 -9.16
C PRO A 246 3.32 1.33 -9.00
N VAL A 247 4.63 1.16 -9.12
CA VAL A 247 5.59 2.28 -9.06
C VAL A 247 6.08 2.57 -10.46
N MET A 248 5.99 3.81 -10.93
CA MET A 248 6.56 4.17 -12.23
C MET A 248 8.06 4.43 -12.06
N VAL A 249 8.87 3.89 -12.96
CA VAL A 249 10.30 4.19 -13.02
C VAL A 249 10.56 5.00 -14.27
N ILE A 250 11.26 6.12 -14.13
CA ILE A 250 11.70 6.91 -15.27
C ILE A 250 13.05 6.37 -15.72
N SER A 251 12.99 5.61 -16.80
CA SER A 251 14.05 4.76 -17.33
C SER A 251 14.59 5.30 -18.67
N LEU A 252 15.51 4.59 -19.32
CA LEU A 252 16.15 5.04 -20.56
C LEU A 252 16.72 6.46 -20.46
N ALA A 253 17.41 6.75 -19.36
CA ALA A 253 17.94 8.08 -19.06
C ALA A 253 16.87 9.20 -19.14
N GLY A 254 15.64 8.95 -18.68
CA GLY A 254 14.58 9.96 -18.70
C GLY A 254 13.57 9.84 -19.84
N GLN A 255 13.70 8.85 -20.72
CA GLN A 255 12.96 8.81 -21.99
C GLN A 255 11.95 7.65 -22.09
N HIS A 256 11.81 6.83 -21.05
CA HIS A 256 10.84 5.73 -21.03
C HIS A 256 10.24 5.54 -19.65
N GLY A 257 8.94 5.28 -19.56
CA GLY A 257 8.21 5.20 -18.29
C GLY A 257 7.45 3.90 -18.09
N PRO A 258 8.10 2.74 -17.84
CA PRO A 258 7.44 1.50 -17.46
C PRO A 258 6.96 1.52 -16.00
N VAL A 259 6.15 0.54 -15.61
CA VAL A 259 5.75 0.34 -14.21
C VAL A 259 6.36 -0.92 -13.60
N VAL A 260 6.85 -0.78 -12.37
CA VAL A 260 7.25 -1.87 -11.49
C VAL A 260 6.01 -2.36 -10.77
N VAL A 261 5.70 -3.65 -10.97
CA VAL A 261 4.55 -4.33 -10.38
C VAL A 261 4.97 -5.44 -9.40
N GLY A 262 6.26 -5.73 -9.31
CA GLY A 262 6.78 -6.77 -8.42
C GLY A 262 8.30 -6.78 -8.36
N PHE A 263 8.84 -7.73 -7.61
CA PHE A 263 10.28 -7.97 -7.49
C PHE A 263 10.57 -9.44 -7.22
N GLN A 264 11.85 -9.80 -7.36
CA GLN A 264 12.38 -11.10 -6.96
C GLN A 264 13.39 -10.91 -5.84
N GLY A 265 13.40 -11.83 -4.87
CA GLY A 265 14.33 -11.80 -3.74
C GLY A 265 13.59 -11.68 -2.41
N ALA A 266 14.17 -10.93 -1.48
CA ALA A 266 13.61 -10.70 -0.15
C ALA A 266 13.60 -9.21 0.18
N TYR A 267 12.51 -8.77 0.80
CA TYR A 267 12.41 -7.46 1.42
C TYR A 267 11.86 -7.65 2.83
N GLY A 268 12.62 -7.18 3.81
CA GLY A 268 12.35 -7.25 5.23
C GLY A 268 11.35 -6.19 5.68
N THR A 269 11.44 -5.86 6.97
CA THR A 269 10.41 -5.05 7.64
C THR A 269 10.57 -3.56 7.38
N TYR A 270 11.81 -3.09 7.29
CA TYR A 270 12.15 -1.68 7.16
C TYR A 270 12.90 -1.41 5.86
N TYR A 271 12.94 -0.14 5.47
CA TYR A 271 13.62 0.26 4.24
C TYR A 271 15.11 -0.10 4.26
N ASP A 272 15.76 0.07 5.42
CA ASP A 272 17.19 -0.11 5.65
C ASP A 272 17.55 -1.47 6.27
N ASP A 273 16.61 -2.42 6.29
CA ASP A 273 16.84 -3.77 6.81
C ASP A 273 18.01 -4.45 6.06
N PRO A 274 19.08 -4.88 6.75
CA PRO A 274 20.24 -5.50 6.11
C PRO A 274 19.91 -6.84 5.43
N ALA A 275 18.77 -7.46 5.74
CA ALA A 275 18.29 -8.66 5.06
C ALA A 275 17.66 -8.35 3.69
N ASN A 276 17.41 -7.08 3.36
CA ASN A 276 16.89 -6.67 2.06
C ASN A 276 17.83 -7.12 0.95
N ARG A 277 17.32 -7.97 0.06
CA ARG A 277 18.08 -8.53 -1.06
C ARG A 277 17.17 -8.67 -2.27
N ILE A 278 17.17 -7.64 -3.10
CA ILE A 278 16.50 -7.64 -4.39
C ILE A 278 17.43 -8.34 -5.40
N ASN A 279 16.90 -9.29 -6.16
CA ASN A 279 17.62 -10.03 -7.20
C ASN A 279 17.08 -9.73 -8.61
N GLY A 280 15.89 -9.14 -8.70
CA GLY A 280 15.25 -8.75 -9.95
C GLY A 280 13.99 -7.93 -9.71
N ILE A 281 13.48 -7.35 -10.78
CA ILE A 281 12.29 -6.50 -10.82
C ILE A 281 11.27 -7.13 -11.77
N VAL A 282 9.99 -7.04 -11.44
CA VAL A 282 8.90 -7.47 -12.32
C VAL A 282 8.25 -6.22 -12.90
N VAL A 283 8.28 -6.11 -14.24
CA VAL A 283 7.93 -4.89 -14.97
C VAL A 283 6.80 -5.15 -15.94
N GLU A 284 5.82 -4.25 -15.98
CA GLU A 284 4.96 -4.07 -17.14
C GLU A 284 5.47 -2.89 -17.97
N ASP A 285 5.66 -3.13 -19.27
CA ASP A 285 6.26 -2.16 -20.19
C ASP A 285 5.30 -1.88 -21.35
N PRO A 286 4.75 -0.66 -21.46
CA PRO A 286 3.83 -0.28 -22.54
C PRO A 286 4.39 -0.41 -23.96
N GLN A 287 5.72 -0.37 -24.12
CA GLN A 287 6.40 -0.53 -25.40
C GLN A 287 6.75 -1.98 -25.68
N ARG A 288 7.46 -2.62 -24.74
CA ARG A 288 7.97 -4.00 -24.95
C ARG A 288 6.87 -5.06 -24.84
N GLY A 289 5.74 -4.73 -24.24
CA GLY A 289 4.53 -5.55 -24.27
C GLY A 289 3.77 -5.48 -25.59
N ASP A 290 4.04 -4.50 -26.46
CA ASP A 290 3.30 -4.36 -27.71
C ASP A 290 3.77 -5.36 -28.77
N LEU A 291 2.90 -6.29 -29.15
CA LEU A 291 3.20 -7.34 -30.11
C LEU A 291 2.62 -7.06 -31.50
N ASP A 292 2.05 -5.87 -31.75
CA ASP A 292 1.50 -5.53 -33.06
C ASP A 292 2.64 -5.38 -34.07
N PRO A 293 2.65 -6.14 -35.18
CA PRO A 293 3.67 -6.01 -36.22
C PRO A 293 3.79 -4.59 -36.79
N ARG A 294 2.70 -3.82 -36.80
CA ARG A 294 2.67 -2.45 -37.34
C ARG A 294 3.48 -1.47 -36.51
N THR A 295 3.74 -1.77 -35.24
CA THR A 295 4.45 -0.88 -34.32
C THR A 295 5.93 -1.28 -34.16
N GLN A 296 6.38 -2.39 -34.78
CA GLN A 296 7.74 -2.92 -34.62
C GLN A 296 8.83 -1.92 -35.02
N SER A 297 8.56 -1.08 -36.01
CA SER A 297 9.50 -0.06 -36.49
C SER A 297 9.76 1.06 -35.48
N HIS A 298 8.88 1.26 -34.49
CA HIS A 298 9.06 2.33 -33.50
C HIS A 298 10.28 2.09 -32.60
N ARG A 299 10.57 0.83 -32.26
CA ARG A 299 11.74 0.41 -31.44
C ARG A 299 12.22 -1.00 -31.85
N PRO A 300 12.87 -1.14 -33.02
CA PRO A 300 13.37 -2.43 -33.49
C PRO A 300 14.59 -2.92 -32.70
N ASP A 301 15.21 -2.04 -31.89
CA ASP A 301 16.40 -2.32 -31.11
C ASP A 301 16.15 -3.22 -29.90
N LYS A 302 14.89 -3.34 -29.43
CA LYS A 302 14.56 -4.12 -28.24
C LYS A 302 13.59 -5.26 -28.49
N TYR A 303 13.79 -6.30 -27.69
CA TYR A 303 12.92 -7.46 -27.69
C TYR A 303 11.55 -7.11 -27.10
N ARG A 304 10.51 -7.71 -27.69
CA ARG A 304 9.13 -7.58 -27.25
C ARG A 304 8.56 -8.94 -26.93
N THR A 305 7.80 -9.03 -25.84
CA THR A 305 7.22 -10.31 -25.40
C THR A 305 5.92 -10.07 -24.64
N GLN A 306 5.06 -11.09 -24.64
CA GLN A 306 3.83 -11.06 -23.85
C GLN A 306 4.09 -10.94 -22.34
N GLY A 307 5.26 -11.33 -21.85
CA GLY A 307 5.60 -11.22 -20.43
C GLY A 307 5.49 -9.78 -19.91
N PHE A 308 5.85 -8.79 -20.73
CA PHE A 308 5.71 -7.37 -20.39
C PHE A 308 4.25 -6.88 -20.28
N GLN A 309 3.28 -7.67 -20.73
CA GLN A 309 1.85 -7.37 -20.55
C GLN A 309 1.28 -7.88 -19.22
N THR A 310 2.04 -8.71 -18.50
CA THR A 310 1.55 -9.42 -17.29
C THR A 310 2.55 -9.37 -16.13
N GLY A 311 3.65 -8.63 -16.30
CA GLY A 311 4.77 -8.59 -15.38
C GLY A 311 5.93 -9.49 -15.83
N GLN A 312 6.88 -8.92 -16.55
CA GLN A 312 8.11 -9.60 -16.97
C GLN A 312 9.15 -9.54 -15.85
N PRO A 313 9.65 -10.67 -15.32
CA PRO A 313 10.80 -10.67 -14.44
C PRO A 313 12.07 -10.31 -15.21
N ILE A 314 12.82 -9.35 -14.69
CA ILE A 314 14.11 -8.86 -15.18
C ILE A 314 15.12 -8.98 -14.05
N GLY A 315 16.23 -9.70 -14.29
CA GLY A 315 17.32 -9.80 -13.33
C GLY A 315 18.10 -8.49 -13.21
N LEU A 316 18.73 -8.23 -12.06
CA LEU A 316 19.46 -6.97 -11.83
C LEU A 316 20.57 -6.68 -12.85
N ALA A 317 21.18 -7.71 -13.43
CA ALA A 317 22.19 -7.54 -14.48
C ALA A 317 21.63 -6.85 -15.73
N GLU A 318 20.41 -7.20 -16.15
CA GLU A 318 19.73 -6.50 -17.25
C GLU A 318 19.22 -5.15 -16.76
N TRP A 319 18.56 -5.09 -15.59
CA TRP A 319 18.01 -3.86 -15.01
C TRP A 319 19.04 -2.72 -14.87
N TYR A 320 20.31 -3.05 -14.62
CA TYR A 320 21.41 -2.08 -14.51
C TYR A 320 22.34 -2.04 -15.72
N GLY A 321 22.23 -3.00 -16.64
CA GLY A 321 23.14 -3.18 -17.76
C GLY A 321 22.54 -2.84 -19.13
N ASP A 322 21.21 -2.92 -19.28
CA ASP A 322 20.49 -2.48 -20.46
C ASP A 322 20.15 -0.99 -20.31
N GLU A 323 20.40 -0.22 -21.37
CA GLU A 323 20.18 1.23 -21.40
C GLU A 323 18.74 1.63 -21.13
N TRP A 324 17.77 0.75 -21.40
CA TRP A 324 16.34 1.02 -21.24
C TRP A 324 15.84 1.04 -19.82
N TRP A 325 16.58 0.47 -18.89
CA TRP A 325 16.15 0.35 -17.50
C TRP A 325 16.84 1.43 -16.67
N LEU A 326 17.48 1.06 -15.56
CA LEU A 326 18.21 1.98 -14.68
C LEU A 326 19.73 1.92 -14.89
N ARG A 327 20.18 1.69 -16.13
CA ARG A 327 21.62 1.81 -16.43
C ARG A 327 22.13 3.23 -16.32
N PHE A 328 21.36 4.18 -16.84
CA PHE A 328 21.75 5.59 -16.94
C PHE A 328 20.79 6.48 -16.17
N ALA A 329 21.34 7.45 -15.45
CA ALA A 329 20.57 8.51 -14.82
C ALA A 329 19.90 9.40 -15.88
N TYR A 330 18.91 10.19 -15.46
CA TYR A 330 18.19 11.13 -16.32
C TYR A 330 19.18 11.99 -17.11
N ALA A 331 19.04 12.01 -18.43
CA ALA A 331 19.86 12.79 -19.33
C ALA A 331 19.17 14.12 -19.67
N SER A 332 19.95 15.20 -19.65
CA SER A 332 19.56 16.48 -20.23
C SER A 332 20.83 17.20 -20.69
N PRO A 333 20.93 17.61 -21.96
CA PRO A 333 19.93 17.47 -23.02
C PRO A 333 19.81 16.03 -23.57
N ILE A 334 18.67 15.73 -24.19
CA ILE A 334 18.44 14.50 -24.98
C ILE A 334 18.55 14.77 -26.48
N ARG A 335 18.86 13.74 -27.27
CA ARG A 335 18.91 13.83 -28.73
C ARG A 335 17.52 13.55 -29.32
N MET A 336 17.02 14.47 -30.12
CA MET A 336 15.73 14.37 -30.81
C MET A 336 15.84 13.61 -32.14
N PRO A 337 14.73 13.12 -32.71
CA PRO A 337 14.74 12.41 -34.00
C PRO A 337 15.32 13.22 -35.16
N ASP A 338 15.18 14.55 -35.13
CA ASP A 338 15.75 15.48 -36.12
C ASP A 338 17.25 15.75 -35.92
N GLY A 339 17.87 15.11 -34.92
CA GLY A 339 19.28 15.27 -34.56
C GLY A 339 19.59 16.45 -33.66
N SER A 340 18.60 17.29 -33.33
CA SER A 340 18.76 18.39 -32.38
C SER A 340 18.94 17.90 -30.93
N LEU A 341 19.41 18.78 -30.06
CA LEU A 341 19.51 18.53 -28.63
C LEU A 341 18.45 19.35 -27.89
N LEU A 342 17.66 18.68 -27.06
CA LEU A 342 16.59 19.29 -26.28
C LEU A 342 16.90 19.20 -24.79
N ALA A 343 16.96 20.34 -24.12
CA ALA A 343 17.07 20.40 -22.66
C ALA A 343 15.70 20.08 -22.03
N VAL A 344 15.59 18.91 -21.43
CA VAL A 344 14.37 18.36 -20.82
C VAL A 344 14.39 18.44 -19.29
N ASP A 345 15.32 19.22 -18.72
CA ASP A 345 15.33 19.46 -17.29
C ASP A 345 14.18 20.41 -16.88
N ARG A 346 13.77 20.34 -15.61
CA ARG A 346 12.83 21.28 -15.01
C ARG A 346 13.38 22.70 -15.06
N ASN A 347 12.56 23.65 -15.47
CA ASN A 347 12.98 25.03 -15.72
C ASN A 347 11.95 26.10 -15.28
N ASP A 348 11.02 25.75 -14.40
CA ASP A 348 9.97 26.64 -13.89
C ASP A 348 10.39 27.50 -12.67
N GLY A 349 11.67 27.44 -12.27
CA GLY A 349 12.24 28.23 -11.17
C GLY A 349 11.90 27.72 -9.76
N VAL A 350 11.23 26.57 -9.64
CA VAL A 350 10.86 25.99 -8.34
C VAL A 350 12.03 25.30 -7.64
N TYR A 351 12.93 24.71 -8.43
CA TYR A 351 14.15 24.04 -7.98
C TYR A 351 15.36 24.53 -8.80
N PRO A 352 16.59 24.38 -8.28
CA PRO A 352 17.80 24.62 -9.08
C PRO A 352 17.83 23.72 -10.32
N THR A 353 18.28 24.27 -11.44
CA THR A 353 18.57 23.50 -12.66
C THR A 353 20.06 23.13 -12.69
N PRO A 354 20.45 21.87 -12.96
CA PRO A 354 19.59 20.73 -13.24
C PRO A 354 18.87 20.19 -11.99
N HIS A 355 17.59 19.84 -12.16
CA HIS A 355 16.77 19.20 -11.13
C HIS A 355 16.64 17.70 -11.40
N TRP A 356 16.43 17.30 -12.66
CA TRP A 356 16.35 15.88 -13.05
C TRP A 356 17.72 15.31 -13.42
N ALA A 357 18.50 16.05 -14.22
CA ALA A 357 19.68 15.50 -14.86
C ALA A 357 20.69 14.97 -13.85
N GLY A 358 21.24 13.80 -14.14
CA GLY A 358 22.20 13.12 -13.26
C GLY A 358 21.57 12.35 -12.10
N THR A 359 20.23 12.32 -11.97
CA THR A 359 19.53 11.53 -10.94
C THR A 359 18.71 10.40 -11.54
N PHE A 360 18.38 9.39 -10.73
CA PHE A 360 17.42 8.36 -11.06
C PHE A 360 16.06 8.72 -10.46
N VAL A 361 15.00 8.66 -11.27
CA VAL A 361 13.68 9.17 -10.87
C VAL A 361 12.65 8.04 -10.86
N ILE A 362 11.86 7.99 -9.79
CA ILE A 362 10.67 7.14 -9.70
C ILE A 362 9.45 7.99 -9.34
N LEU A 363 8.26 7.49 -9.62
CA LEU A 363 7.01 8.02 -9.10
C LEU A 363 6.27 6.95 -8.34
N ALA A 364 5.88 7.29 -7.11
CA ALA A 364 5.21 6.38 -6.21
C ALA A 364 4.13 7.10 -5.42
N ASP A 365 3.08 6.35 -5.07
CA ASP A 365 2.06 6.81 -4.15
C ASP A 365 2.59 6.78 -2.71
N ASP A 366 2.86 7.96 -2.16
CA ASP A 366 3.41 8.09 -0.81
C ASP A 366 2.35 8.34 0.27
N GLY A 367 1.10 8.50 -0.15
CA GLY A 367 -0.05 8.79 0.71
C GLY A 367 -0.06 10.19 1.31
N ASP A 368 0.84 11.10 0.88
CA ASP A 368 0.87 12.48 1.35
C ASP A 368 -0.13 13.33 0.55
N ALA A 369 -1.36 13.46 1.07
CA ALA A 369 -2.39 14.27 0.44
C ALA A 369 -2.15 15.79 0.58
N ASP A 370 -1.26 16.22 1.46
CA ASP A 370 -0.99 17.64 1.75
C ASP A 370 0.15 18.19 0.88
N ASN A 371 1.06 17.33 0.42
CA ASN A 371 2.05 17.68 -0.58
C ASN A 371 1.41 17.74 -1.98
N PRO A 372 1.56 18.85 -2.73
CA PRO A 372 1.07 18.89 -4.10
C PRO A 372 1.96 18.06 -5.05
N PRO A 373 1.37 17.48 -6.12
CA PRO A 373 2.06 16.57 -7.03
C PRO A 373 3.20 17.23 -7.84
N ASP A 374 3.27 18.56 -7.87
CA ASP A 374 4.35 19.31 -8.54
C ASP A 374 5.63 19.46 -7.69
N ARG A 375 5.63 18.90 -6.48
CA ARG A 375 6.76 18.91 -5.55
C ARG A 375 7.36 17.52 -5.39
N GLU A 376 8.65 17.51 -5.11
CA GLU A 376 9.35 16.28 -4.77
C GLU A 376 8.71 15.69 -3.51
N GLY A 377 8.57 14.37 -3.52
CA GLY A 377 7.99 13.66 -2.38
C GLY A 377 8.82 13.89 -1.12
N ARG A 378 8.13 14.02 0.01
CA ARG A 378 8.73 14.43 1.29
C ARG A 378 8.78 13.30 2.30
N VAL A 379 8.04 12.23 2.03
CA VAL A 379 7.95 11.09 2.94
C VAL A 379 9.30 10.40 2.94
N LYS A 380 10.00 10.53 4.06
CA LYS A 380 11.30 9.90 4.22
C LYS A 380 11.11 8.40 4.38
N PHE A 381 11.94 7.67 3.65
CA PHE A 381 12.12 6.22 3.74
C PHE A 381 12.89 5.78 4.98
N ARG A 382 13.60 6.73 5.59
CA ARG A 382 14.61 6.55 6.64
C ARG A 382 14.26 7.39 7.86
#